data_AF-A0A6J8EYU4-F1
#
_entry.id   AF-A0A6J8EYU4-F1
#
_cell.length_a   1.000
_cell.length_b   1.000
_cell.length_c   1.000
_cell.angle_alpha   90.00
_cell.angle_beta   90.00
_cell.angle_gamma   90.00
#
_symmetry.space_group_name_H-M   'P 1'
#
loop_
_entity.id
_entity.type
_entity.pdbx_description
1 polymer ?
#
loop_
_entity_poly.entity_id
_entity_poly.type
_entity_poly.pdbx_seq_one_letter_code
_entity_poly.pdbx_strand_id
1 'polypeptide(L)'
;MHIYAKIAKNEVEHTFDEIKTAMIASTKDGMSATDNLYDWSKSFLHHIQKFNSVPFSSRDIDDLQLPSNIYVKELNQILNSNLEGIKNETIEHFKNTTVNNVKWREDPYNKIIECLWGCTECCPFCHEPCQYSDKEHVIQGNIHKCIQHRPLGLYGFMNEENNMIMLNSCNRLVRSPDEHLRHKHEYISEKCRTYYQSLFNGWEIRPFVDGNECQYWKYIMCRWKDQLQQFYGANTNDIDDEEWKSITVEDVVRSLNEIYICS
;
A
#
# COMPACT_ATOMS: atom_id res chain seq x y z
N MET A 1 -9.92 -1.72 23.73
CA MET A 1 -10.13 -0.36 23.17
C MET A 1 -9.18 -0.21 22.00
N HIS A 2 -9.71 -0.18 20.77
CA HIS A 2 -8.92 -0.22 19.54
C HIS A 2 -7.95 0.95 19.46
N ILE A 3 -6.74 0.73 18.93
CA ILE A 3 -5.68 1.74 18.77
C ILE A 3 -6.19 3.05 18.14
N TYR A 4 -7.17 2.95 17.23
CA TYR A 4 -7.87 4.08 16.61
C TYR A 4 -8.58 5.00 17.59
N ALA A 5 -9.30 4.46 18.59
CA ALA A 5 -9.99 5.27 19.59
C ALA A 5 -9.00 6.04 20.48
N LYS A 6 -7.81 5.47 20.72
CA LYS A 6 -6.74 6.13 21.48
C LYS A 6 -6.11 7.27 20.67
N ILE A 7 -5.81 7.02 19.38
CA ILE A 7 -5.27 8.05 18.48
C ILE A 7 -6.27 9.19 18.33
N ALA A 8 -7.54 8.89 18.01
CA ALA A 8 -8.58 9.89 17.84
C ALA A 8 -8.81 10.70 19.13
N LYS A 9 -8.81 10.05 20.30
CA LYS A 9 -8.90 10.77 21.57
C LYS A 9 -7.75 11.78 21.73
N ASN A 10 -6.50 11.36 21.48
CA ASN A 10 -5.35 12.25 21.61
C ASN A 10 -5.43 13.44 20.65
N GLU A 11 -5.83 13.21 19.39
CA GLU A 11 -5.99 14.29 18.39
C GLU A 11 -7.10 15.28 18.79
N VAL A 12 -8.22 14.77 19.31
CA VAL A 12 -9.30 15.63 19.84
C VAL A 12 -8.80 16.44 21.03
N GLU A 13 -8.13 15.81 22.01
CA GLU A 13 -7.58 16.53 23.17
C GLU A 13 -6.59 17.62 22.75
N HIS A 14 -5.67 17.31 21.84
CA HIS A 14 -4.69 18.25 21.29
C HIS A 14 -5.38 19.45 20.61
N THR A 15 -6.32 19.17 19.71
CA THR A 15 -7.06 20.21 18.97
C THR A 15 -7.82 21.15 19.91
N PHE A 16 -8.47 20.61 20.94
CA PHE A 16 -9.22 21.42 21.90
C PHE A 16 -8.29 22.25 22.80
N ASP A 17 -7.10 21.75 23.12
CA ASP A 17 -6.10 22.50 23.90
C ASP A 17 -5.54 23.69 23.09
N GLU A 18 -5.35 23.55 21.79
CA GLU A 18 -4.97 24.65 20.88
C GLU A 18 -6.04 25.74 20.84
N ILE A 19 -7.33 25.36 20.70
CA ILE A 19 -8.45 26.30 20.72
C ILE A 19 -8.48 27.07 22.05
N LYS A 20 -8.39 26.36 23.19
CA LYS A 20 -8.36 26.99 24.52
C LYS A 20 -7.16 27.93 24.67
N THR A 21 -6.00 27.54 24.15
CA THR A 21 -4.78 28.36 24.20
C THR A 21 -4.96 29.66 23.42
N ALA A 22 -5.53 29.60 22.21
CA ALA A 22 -5.83 30.78 21.41
C ALA A 22 -6.85 31.72 22.10
N MET A 23 -7.90 31.17 22.73
CA MET A 23 -8.87 31.96 23.50
C MET A 23 -8.22 32.70 24.67
N ILE A 24 -7.37 32.02 25.43
CA ILE A 24 -6.68 32.61 26.59
C ILE A 24 -5.73 33.71 26.14
N ALA A 25 -4.95 33.50 25.07
CA ALA A 25 -4.04 34.50 24.52
C ALA A 25 -4.78 35.77 24.11
N SER A 26 -5.89 35.61 23.39
CA SER A 26 -6.74 36.71 22.90
C SER A 26 -7.37 37.54 24.02
N THR A 27 -7.49 36.96 25.21
CA THR A 27 -8.03 37.65 26.39
C THR A 27 -6.93 38.37 27.19
N LYS A 28 -5.65 37.99 27.00
CA LYS A 28 -4.49 38.57 27.72
C LYS A 28 -3.81 39.73 26.98
N ASP A 29 -4.11 39.95 25.71
CA ASP A 29 -3.53 41.00 24.86
C ASP A 29 -4.02 42.43 25.22
N GLY A 30 -4.21 42.71 26.50
CA GLY A 30 -4.61 44.02 27.02
C GLY A 30 -6.11 44.32 26.93
N MET A 31 -6.93 43.35 26.48
CA MET A 31 -8.37 43.53 26.37
C MET A 31 -9.05 43.53 27.75
N SER A 32 -9.85 44.56 28.04
CA SER A 32 -10.71 44.59 29.22
C SER A 32 -11.83 43.55 29.08
N ALA A 33 -12.33 43.05 30.22
CA ALA A 33 -13.48 42.15 30.28
C ALA A 33 -14.77 42.74 29.64
N THR A 34 -14.76 44.04 29.32
CA THR A 34 -15.85 44.84 28.75
C THR A 34 -15.58 45.33 27.32
N ASP A 35 -14.48 44.90 26.68
CA ASP A 35 -14.09 45.35 25.34
C ASP A 35 -14.97 44.78 24.23
N ASN A 36 -14.89 45.41 23.04
CA ASN A 36 -15.68 45.00 21.88
C ASN A 36 -15.22 43.61 21.37
N LEU A 37 -16.20 42.82 20.94
CA LEU A 37 -16.00 41.45 20.45
C LEU A 37 -15.20 41.39 19.14
N TYR A 38 -15.22 42.46 18.34
CA TYR A 38 -14.58 42.49 17.04
C TYR A 38 -13.05 42.41 17.15
N ASP A 39 -12.47 43.14 18.09
CA ASP A 39 -11.02 43.12 18.34
C ASP A 39 -10.59 41.77 18.95
N TRP A 40 -11.43 41.18 19.82
CA TRP A 40 -11.17 39.84 20.37
C TRP A 40 -11.18 38.78 19.27
N SER A 41 -12.16 38.82 18.38
CA SER A 41 -12.29 37.89 17.26
C SER A 41 -11.09 37.95 16.32
N LYS A 42 -10.57 39.16 16.03
CA LYS A 42 -9.32 39.31 15.25
C LYS A 42 -8.12 38.72 15.97
N SER A 43 -8.00 38.97 17.27
CA SER A 43 -6.91 38.43 18.09
C SER A 43 -6.98 36.90 18.16
N PHE A 44 -8.18 36.34 18.31
CA PHE A 44 -8.41 34.89 18.30
C PHE A 44 -8.02 34.28 16.97
N LEU A 45 -8.44 34.88 15.85
CA LEU A 45 -8.07 34.42 14.52
C LEU A 45 -6.54 34.41 14.34
N HIS A 46 -5.86 35.46 14.77
CA HIS A 46 -4.41 35.55 14.71
C HIS A 46 -3.71 34.43 15.50
N HIS A 47 -4.22 34.08 16.69
CA HIS A 47 -3.61 33.03 17.52
C HIS A 47 -3.98 31.63 17.05
N ILE A 48 -5.23 31.37 16.66
CA ILE A 48 -5.65 30.04 16.22
C ILE A 48 -4.98 29.62 14.90
N GLN A 49 -4.73 30.59 14.00
CA GLN A 49 -4.03 30.35 12.73
C GLN A 49 -2.54 30.01 12.89
N LYS A 50 -1.97 30.14 14.10
CA LYS A 50 -0.62 29.63 14.39
C LYS A 50 -0.60 28.11 14.52
N PHE A 51 -1.76 27.49 14.70
CA PHE A 51 -1.93 26.04 14.76
C PHE A 51 -2.39 25.50 13.42
N ASN A 52 -1.90 24.32 13.04
CA ASN A 52 -2.26 23.67 11.78
C ASN A 52 -3.49 22.74 11.91
N SER A 53 -3.95 22.47 13.13
CA SER A 53 -4.94 21.42 13.39
C SER A 53 -6.38 21.85 13.06
N VAL A 54 -6.68 23.16 13.07
CA VAL A 54 -8.03 23.66 12.77
C VAL A 54 -7.97 24.77 11.71
N PRO A 55 -8.60 24.59 10.54
CA PRO A 55 -8.60 25.60 9.49
C PRO A 55 -9.66 26.68 9.78
N PHE A 56 -9.45 27.48 10.83
CA PHE A 56 -10.29 28.65 11.12
C PHE A 56 -9.98 29.79 10.14
N SER A 57 -11.04 30.32 9.53
CA SER A 57 -11.00 31.48 8.64
C SER A 57 -11.78 32.66 9.23
N SER A 58 -11.62 33.84 8.63
CA SER A 58 -12.42 35.02 9.01
C SER A 58 -13.91 34.80 8.79
N ARG A 59 -14.28 33.98 7.79
CA ARG A 59 -15.70 33.68 7.47
C ARG A 59 -16.37 32.92 8.61
N ASP A 60 -15.65 31.99 9.25
CA ASP A 60 -16.18 31.19 10.35
C ASP A 60 -16.52 32.07 11.57
N ILE A 61 -15.82 33.20 11.74
CA ILE A 61 -16.11 34.19 12.78
C ILE A 61 -17.33 35.03 12.41
N ASP A 62 -17.40 35.48 11.16
CA ASP A 62 -18.54 36.29 10.66
C ASP A 62 -19.87 35.51 10.78
N ASP A 63 -19.83 34.19 10.58
CA ASP A 63 -20.99 33.30 10.67
C ASP A 63 -21.54 33.11 12.10
N LEU A 64 -20.77 33.43 13.15
CA LEU A 64 -21.21 33.25 14.54
C LEU A 64 -22.33 34.20 14.97
N GLN A 65 -22.62 35.24 14.18
CA GLN A 65 -23.70 36.22 14.43
C GLN A 65 -23.78 36.66 15.90
N LEU A 66 -22.64 37.01 16.49
CA LEU A 66 -22.56 37.25 17.93
C LEU A 66 -23.44 38.45 18.34
N PRO A 67 -24.20 38.33 19.46
CA PRO A 67 -25.00 39.43 19.99
C PRO A 67 -24.15 40.65 20.32
N SER A 68 -24.64 41.84 19.96
CA SER A 68 -23.92 43.12 20.12
C SER A 68 -23.67 43.50 21.59
N ASN A 69 -24.34 42.85 22.52
CA ASN A 69 -24.34 43.14 23.95
C ASN A 69 -23.59 42.11 24.81
N ILE A 70 -22.97 41.09 24.21
CA ILE A 70 -22.15 40.11 24.95
C ILE A 70 -20.76 40.69 25.21
N TYR A 71 -20.31 40.59 26.46
CA TYR A 71 -18.95 40.93 26.84
C TYR A 71 -18.01 39.74 26.63
N VAL A 72 -16.73 40.01 26.32
CA VAL A 72 -15.69 38.98 26.12
C VAL A 72 -15.61 37.98 27.29
N LYS A 73 -15.83 38.43 28.52
CA LYS A 73 -15.84 37.56 29.70
C LYS A 73 -16.99 36.54 29.68
N GLU A 74 -18.19 36.98 29.32
CA GLU A 74 -19.37 36.13 29.22
C GLU A 74 -19.23 35.15 28.03
N LEU A 75 -18.74 35.65 26.90
CA LEU A 75 -18.44 34.81 25.74
C LEU A 75 -17.43 33.70 26.09
N ASN A 76 -16.34 34.04 26.77
CA ASN A 76 -15.33 33.06 27.18
C ASN A 76 -15.90 32.00 28.12
N GLN A 77 -16.82 32.35 29.02
CA GLN A 77 -17.47 31.37 29.90
C GLN A 77 -18.35 30.41 29.10
N ILE A 78 -19.18 30.94 28.19
CA ILE A 78 -20.06 30.15 27.31
C ILE A 78 -19.24 29.23 26.41
N LEU A 79 -18.18 29.76 25.79
CA LEU A 79 -17.30 28.97 24.93
C LEU A 79 -16.60 27.86 25.71
N ASN A 80 -16.07 28.15 26.91
CA ASN A 80 -15.40 27.11 27.71
C ASN A 80 -16.35 25.97 28.11
N SER A 81 -17.58 26.27 28.53
CA SER A 81 -18.56 25.22 28.88
C SER A 81 -18.97 24.41 27.66
N ASN A 82 -19.23 25.08 26.53
CA ASN A 82 -19.67 24.41 25.31
C ASN A 82 -18.54 23.59 24.68
N LEU A 83 -17.31 24.11 24.66
CA LEU A 83 -16.14 23.39 24.17
C LEU A 83 -15.88 22.12 24.97
N GLU A 84 -16.03 22.15 26.30
CA GLU A 84 -15.86 20.93 27.10
C GLU A 84 -16.96 19.90 26.80
N GLY A 85 -18.19 20.34 26.57
CA GLY A 85 -19.29 19.48 26.12
C GLY A 85 -18.98 18.82 24.77
N ILE A 86 -18.65 19.62 23.76
CA ILE A 86 -18.33 19.15 22.41
C ILE A 86 -17.10 18.23 22.43
N LYS A 87 -16.08 18.53 23.24
CA LYS A 87 -14.90 17.67 23.42
C LYS A 87 -15.31 16.27 23.88
N ASN A 88 -16.12 16.20 24.94
CA ASN A 88 -16.56 14.93 25.51
C ASN A 88 -17.46 14.14 24.54
N GLU A 89 -18.40 14.82 23.88
CA GLU A 89 -19.26 14.22 22.86
C GLU A 89 -18.45 13.66 21.68
N THR A 90 -17.42 14.40 21.24
CA THR A 90 -16.54 14.00 20.15
C THR A 90 -15.69 12.78 20.54
N ILE A 91 -15.15 12.77 21.77
CA ILE A 91 -14.41 11.60 22.29
C ILE A 91 -15.32 10.37 22.38
N GLU A 92 -16.56 10.51 22.89
CA GLU A 92 -17.52 9.40 22.95
C GLU A 92 -17.94 8.93 21.55
N HIS A 93 -18.09 9.84 20.59
CA HIS A 93 -18.33 9.48 19.20
C HIS A 93 -17.20 8.58 18.67
N PHE A 94 -15.94 9.02 18.78
CA PHE A 94 -14.80 8.24 18.30
C PHE A 94 -14.58 6.91 19.03
N LYS A 95 -14.98 6.79 20.30
CA LYS A 95 -14.97 5.50 21.01
C LYS A 95 -15.93 4.47 20.39
N ASN A 96 -17.05 4.94 19.86
CA ASN A 96 -18.09 4.11 19.24
C ASN A 96 -17.91 3.95 17.72
N THR A 97 -16.90 4.62 17.16
CA THR A 97 -16.54 4.52 15.75
C THR A 97 -15.75 3.23 15.46
N THR A 98 -16.13 2.55 14.38
CA THR A 98 -15.57 1.28 13.88
C THR A 98 -15.29 1.41 12.39
N VAL A 99 -14.47 0.50 11.82
CA VAL A 99 -14.17 0.51 10.37
C VAL A 99 -15.42 0.52 9.48
N ASN A 100 -16.54 -0.03 9.96
CA ASN A 100 -17.80 -0.13 9.24
C ASN A 100 -18.63 1.16 9.23
N ASN A 101 -18.39 2.08 10.17
CA ASN A 101 -19.15 3.33 10.29
C ASN A 101 -18.29 4.59 10.08
N VAL A 102 -16.96 4.44 9.92
CA VAL A 102 -16.09 5.54 9.47
C VAL A 102 -16.43 5.89 8.03
N LYS A 103 -16.69 7.17 7.78
CA LYS A 103 -16.74 7.72 6.43
C LYS A 103 -15.33 8.09 5.97
N TRP A 104 -14.71 7.22 5.19
CA TRP A 104 -13.39 7.47 4.63
C TRP A 104 -13.46 8.52 3.50
N ARG A 105 -12.51 9.46 3.46
CA ARG A 105 -12.35 10.37 2.30
C ARG A 105 -11.88 9.60 1.07
N GLU A 106 -10.95 8.68 1.29
CA GLU A 106 -10.45 7.70 0.33
C GLU A 106 -10.44 6.34 1.02
N ASP A 107 -10.87 5.29 0.31
CA ASP A 107 -10.92 3.94 0.87
C ASP A 107 -9.50 3.48 1.27
N PRO A 108 -9.22 3.26 2.57
CA PRO A 108 -7.91 2.81 3.02
C PRO A 108 -7.52 1.46 2.41
N TYR A 109 -8.51 0.60 2.08
CA TYR A 109 -8.24 -0.66 1.40
C TYR A 109 -7.65 -0.42 0.01
N ASN A 110 -8.26 0.48 -0.78
CA ASN A 110 -7.74 0.84 -2.11
C ASN A 110 -6.35 1.48 -2.02
N LYS A 111 -6.12 2.37 -1.04
CA LYS A 111 -4.80 2.96 -0.78
C LYS A 111 -3.74 1.90 -0.47
N ILE A 112 -4.04 0.95 0.42
CA ILE A 112 -3.12 -0.14 0.76
C ILE A 112 -2.85 -1.01 -0.47
N ILE A 113 -3.90 -1.38 -1.21
CA ILE A 113 -3.81 -2.16 -2.44
C ILE A 113 -2.93 -1.44 -3.47
N GLU A 114 -3.13 -0.15 -3.70
CA GLU A 114 -2.30 0.67 -4.59
C GLU A 114 -0.82 0.72 -4.16
N CYS A 115 -0.55 0.77 -2.86
CA CYS A 115 0.81 0.71 -2.31
C CYS A 115 1.43 -0.69 -2.44
N LEU A 116 0.63 -1.76 -2.39
CA LEU A 116 1.11 -3.14 -2.49
C LEU A 116 1.45 -3.55 -3.92
N TRP A 117 0.72 -3.06 -4.92
CA TRP A 117 0.92 -3.49 -6.32
C TRP A 117 2.20 -2.95 -6.95
N GLY A 118 2.71 -1.82 -6.48
CA GLY A 118 3.94 -1.23 -7.00
C GLY A 118 3.97 -1.07 -8.51
N CYS A 119 5.12 -1.37 -9.12
CA CYS A 119 5.28 -1.43 -10.56
C CYS A 119 4.37 -2.51 -11.17
N THR A 120 3.53 -2.12 -12.12
CA THR A 120 2.53 -3.02 -12.74
C THR A 120 3.07 -3.85 -13.91
N GLU A 121 4.33 -3.65 -14.28
CA GLU A 121 4.96 -4.38 -15.38
C GLU A 121 5.23 -5.85 -14.99
N CYS A 122 5.12 -6.76 -15.95
CA CYS A 122 5.32 -8.20 -15.75
C CYS A 122 6.37 -8.75 -16.72
N CYS A 123 7.13 -9.76 -16.28
CA CYS A 123 8.17 -10.38 -17.08
C CYS A 123 7.58 -10.85 -18.42
N PRO A 124 8.18 -10.52 -19.57
CA PRO A 124 7.58 -10.78 -20.88
C PRO A 124 7.45 -12.27 -21.23
N PHE A 125 8.07 -13.17 -20.47
CA PHE A 125 8.07 -14.61 -20.73
C PHE A 125 7.21 -15.39 -19.74
N CYS A 126 7.49 -15.26 -18.45
CA CYS A 126 6.74 -15.99 -17.42
C CYS A 126 5.58 -15.17 -16.86
N HIS A 127 5.52 -13.86 -17.10
CA HIS A 127 4.48 -12.95 -16.63
C HIS A 127 4.40 -12.85 -15.09
N GLU A 128 5.56 -13.07 -14.45
CA GLU A 128 5.81 -12.72 -13.05
C GLU A 128 5.84 -11.20 -12.86
N PRO A 129 5.25 -10.64 -11.80
CA PRO A 129 5.31 -9.20 -11.51
C PRO A 129 6.73 -8.67 -11.31
N CYS A 130 6.90 -7.37 -11.60
CA CYS A 130 8.08 -6.60 -11.22
C CYS A 130 8.24 -6.57 -9.68
N GLN A 131 9.47 -6.68 -9.20
CA GLN A 131 9.75 -6.69 -7.75
C GLN A 131 9.65 -5.31 -7.08
N TYR A 132 9.65 -4.22 -7.87
CA TYR A 132 9.70 -2.87 -7.32
C TYR A 132 8.33 -2.39 -6.87
N SER A 133 8.23 -1.96 -5.61
CA SER A 133 7.05 -1.30 -5.05
C SER A 133 6.85 0.13 -5.57
N ASP A 134 7.89 0.72 -6.19
CA ASP A 134 7.80 2.03 -6.81
C ASP A 134 7.46 1.91 -8.31
N LYS A 135 6.40 2.61 -8.73
CA LYS A 135 5.96 2.68 -10.13
C LYS A 135 6.93 3.44 -11.03
N GLU A 136 7.68 4.37 -10.46
CA GLU A 136 8.61 5.25 -11.20
C GLU A 136 10.06 4.75 -11.14
N HIS A 137 10.29 3.52 -10.66
CA HIS A 137 11.63 2.97 -10.48
C HIS A 137 12.51 3.04 -11.75
N VAL A 138 11.89 2.96 -12.94
CA VAL A 138 12.58 3.07 -14.23
C VAL A 138 13.11 4.49 -14.48
N ILE A 139 12.35 5.51 -14.11
CA ILE A 139 12.78 6.92 -14.22
C ILE A 139 13.99 7.18 -13.31
N GLN A 140 14.07 6.46 -12.19
CA GLN A 140 15.19 6.51 -11.25
C GLN A 140 16.41 5.69 -11.71
N GLY A 141 16.37 5.09 -12.90
CA GLY A 141 17.48 4.34 -13.49
C GLY A 141 17.52 2.85 -13.13
N ASN A 142 16.49 2.32 -12.45
CA ASN A 142 16.36 0.88 -12.26
C ASN A 142 15.76 0.20 -13.51
N ILE A 143 16.00 -1.09 -13.67
CA ILE A 143 15.43 -1.92 -14.74
C ILE A 143 14.45 -2.93 -14.15
N HIS A 144 13.49 -3.41 -14.93
CA HIS A 144 12.51 -4.38 -14.45
C HIS A 144 13.18 -5.73 -14.14
N LYS A 145 12.80 -6.31 -13.00
CA LYS A 145 13.32 -7.57 -12.46
C LYS A 145 12.23 -8.27 -11.67
N CYS A 146 12.35 -9.58 -11.53
CA CYS A 146 11.49 -10.37 -10.66
C CYS A 146 12.32 -10.92 -9.50
N ILE A 147 11.68 -11.10 -8.34
CA ILE A 147 12.29 -11.75 -7.16
C ILE A 147 12.63 -13.20 -7.50
N GLN A 148 11.71 -13.88 -8.17
CA GLN A 148 11.87 -15.21 -8.73
C GLN A 148 11.18 -15.24 -10.09
N HIS A 149 11.42 -16.25 -10.91
CA HIS A 149 10.64 -16.46 -12.13
C HIS A 149 9.80 -17.70 -12.00
N ARG A 150 8.50 -17.60 -12.32
CA ARG A 150 7.60 -18.75 -12.31
C ARG A 150 7.81 -19.71 -13.48
N PRO A 151 7.54 -21.01 -13.29
CA PRO A 151 7.43 -21.99 -14.37
C PRO A 151 6.48 -21.52 -15.46
N LEU A 152 6.89 -21.69 -16.71
CA LEU A 152 6.12 -21.23 -17.86
C LEU A 152 4.75 -21.93 -17.98
N GLY A 153 4.61 -23.13 -17.44
CA GLY A 153 3.35 -23.85 -17.38
C GLY A 153 2.27 -23.18 -16.55
N LEU A 154 2.63 -22.35 -15.56
CA LEU A 154 1.65 -21.53 -14.83
C LEU A 154 1.07 -20.39 -15.69
N TYR A 155 1.71 -20.08 -16.82
CA TYR A 155 1.21 -19.17 -17.85
C TYR A 155 0.65 -19.94 -19.07
N GLY A 156 0.36 -21.23 -18.93
CA GLY A 156 -0.31 -22.05 -19.93
C GLY A 156 0.59 -22.65 -21.00
N PHE A 157 1.91 -22.58 -20.84
CA PHE A 157 2.82 -23.22 -21.78
C PHE A 157 2.98 -24.72 -21.49
N MET A 158 2.98 -25.51 -22.56
CA MET A 158 3.14 -26.97 -22.52
C MET A 158 4.15 -27.39 -23.59
N ASN A 159 4.78 -28.55 -23.38
CA ASN A 159 5.58 -29.22 -24.39
C ASN A 159 4.64 -29.75 -25.48
N GLU A 160 4.91 -29.40 -26.73
CA GLU A 160 4.06 -29.74 -27.88
C GLU A 160 4.08 -31.23 -28.23
N GLU A 161 5.16 -31.95 -27.93
CA GLU A 161 5.33 -33.35 -28.30
C GLU A 161 4.52 -34.28 -27.41
N ASN A 162 4.45 -33.99 -26.11
CA ASN A 162 3.86 -34.87 -25.11
C ASN A 162 2.75 -34.20 -24.27
N ASN A 163 2.40 -32.96 -24.61
CA ASN A 163 1.40 -32.15 -23.92
C ASN A 163 1.70 -31.94 -22.41
N MET A 164 2.96 -32.11 -21.98
CA MET A 164 3.32 -31.93 -20.57
C MET A 164 3.48 -30.46 -20.21
N ILE A 165 2.98 -30.07 -19.04
CA ILE A 165 3.11 -28.72 -18.51
C ILE A 165 4.59 -28.33 -18.36
N MET A 166 4.97 -27.14 -18.82
CA MET A 166 6.36 -26.72 -18.76
C MET A 166 6.78 -26.34 -17.32
N LEU A 167 7.67 -27.13 -16.73
CA LEU A 167 8.24 -26.88 -15.40
C LEU A 167 9.37 -25.83 -15.40
N ASN A 168 9.98 -25.61 -16.56
CA ASN A 168 11.09 -24.65 -16.68
C ASN A 168 10.58 -23.20 -16.55
N SER A 169 11.30 -22.39 -15.78
CA SER A 169 11.14 -20.94 -15.71
C SER A 169 11.93 -20.23 -16.82
N CYS A 170 11.59 -18.98 -17.13
CA CYS A 170 12.27 -18.26 -18.21
C CYS A 170 13.76 -18.04 -17.95
N ASN A 171 14.19 -17.79 -16.70
CA ASN A 171 15.61 -17.65 -16.37
C ASN A 171 16.42 -18.96 -16.49
N ARG A 172 15.77 -20.13 -16.36
CA ARG A 172 16.40 -21.42 -16.64
C ARG A 172 16.63 -21.60 -18.15
N LEU A 173 15.68 -21.18 -18.98
CA LEU A 173 15.82 -21.21 -20.43
C LEU A 173 16.86 -20.20 -20.93
N VAL A 174 16.90 -18.98 -20.38
CA VAL A 174 17.94 -17.97 -20.70
C VAL A 174 19.36 -18.47 -20.44
N ARG A 175 19.54 -19.37 -19.46
CA ARG A 175 20.85 -19.96 -19.15
C ARG A 175 21.36 -20.87 -20.28
N SER A 176 20.47 -21.61 -20.92
CA SER A 176 20.85 -22.58 -21.94
C SER A 176 21.00 -21.88 -23.30
N PRO A 177 22.16 -22.00 -23.96
CA PRO A 177 22.40 -21.36 -25.26
C PRO A 177 21.57 -21.98 -26.39
N ASP A 178 21.01 -23.18 -26.19
CA ASP A 178 20.30 -23.92 -27.24
C ASP A 178 18.78 -23.99 -26.99
N GLU A 179 18.31 -23.50 -25.83
CA GLU A 179 16.88 -23.38 -25.55
C GLU A 179 16.27 -22.19 -26.28
N HIS A 180 14.95 -22.23 -26.45
CA HIS A 180 14.16 -21.19 -27.10
C HIS A 180 13.11 -20.66 -26.14
N LEU A 181 12.90 -19.35 -26.13
CA LEU A 181 11.85 -18.71 -25.35
C LEU A 181 10.60 -18.55 -26.21
N ARG A 182 9.45 -18.52 -25.56
CA ARG A 182 8.18 -18.19 -26.20
C ARG A 182 7.68 -16.87 -25.65
N HIS A 183 7.23 -15.99 -26.53
CA HIS A 183 6.52 -14.76 -26.15
C HIS A 183 5.15 -14.77 -26.81
N LYS A 184 4.07 -14.61 -26.04
CA LYS A 184 2.69 -14.64 -26.55
C LYS A 184 2.36 -15.84 -27.47
N HIS A 185 2.87 -17.02 -27.11
CA HIS A 185 2.75 -18.26 -27.89
C HIS A 185 3.51 -18.31 -29.22
N GLU A 186 4.29 -17.27 -29.56
CA GLU A 186 5.19 -17.29 -30.69
C GLU A 186 6.58 -17.76 -30.26
N TYR A 187 7.18 -18.63 -31.07
CA TYR A 187 8.55 -19.08 -30.88
C TYR A 187 9.52 -17.97 -31.25
N ILE A 188 10.43 -17.68 -30.32
CA ILE A 188 11.61 -16.88 -30.64
C ILE A 188 12.64 -17.83 -31.23
N SER A 189 12.86 -17.72 -32.55
CA SER A 189 13.75 -18.61 -33.31
C SER A 189 15.23 -18.41 -33.03
N GLU A 190 15.60 -17.33 -32.34
CA GLU A 190 16.98 -17.01 -32.02
C GLU A 190 17.33 -17.41 -30.59
N LYS A 191 18.57 -17.85 -30.39
CA LYS A 191 19.08 -18.37 -29.12
C LYS A 191 18.80 -17.42 -27.96
N CYS A 192 18.22 -17.94 -26.87
CA CYS A 192 17.64 -17.15 -25.78
C CYS A 192 18.56 -16.07 -25.21
N ARG A 193 19.82 -16.43 -24.93
CA ARG A 193 20.71 -15.64 -24.08
C ARG A 193 21.03 -14.26 -24.62
N THR A 194 21.19 -14.12 -25.93
CA THR A 194 21.58 -12.86 -26.58
C THR A 194 20.39 -12.10 -27.15
N TYR A 195 19.31 -12.79 -27.53
CA TYR A 195 18.21 -12.17 -28.25
C TYR A 195 17.15 -11.54 -27.35
N TYR A 196 16.94 -12.04 -26.12
CA TYR A 196 15.90 -11.44 -25.27
C TYR A 196 16.22 -9.98 -24.92
N GLN A 197 17.51 -9.63 -24.77
CA GLN A 197 17.95 -8.28 -24.41
C GLN A 197 17.73 -7.27 -25.55
N SER A 198 17.73 -7.72 -26.81
CA SER A 198 17.43 -6.82 -27.94
C SER A 198 15.93 -6.53 -28.05
N LEU A 199 15.08 -7.47 -27.67
CA LEU A 199 13.62 -7.32 -27.67
C LEU A 199 13.07 -6.64 -26.41
N PHE A 200 13.67 -6.89 -25.25
CA PHE A 200 13.17 -6.48 -23.94
C PHE A 200 14.27 -5.79 -23.13
N ASN A 201 14.85 -4.72 -23.68
CA ASN A 201 15.96 -3.99 -23.06
C ASN A 201 15.64 -3.37 -21.69
N GLY A 202 14.37 -3.22 -21.33
CA GLY A 202 13.91 -2.77 -20.01
C GLY A 202 13.88 -3.86 -18.94
N TRP A 203 14.18 -5.12 -19.28
CA TRP A 203 14.10 -6.28 -18.38
C TRP A 203 15.46 -6.93 -18.17
N GLU A 204 15.80 -7.23 -16.92
CA GLU A 204 16.90 -8.12 -16.57
C GLU A 204 16.35 -9.46 -16.09
N ILE A 205 16.70 -10.53 -16.82
CA ILE A 205 16.38 -11.91 -16.47
C ILE A 205 17.71 -12.60 -16.16
N ARG A 206 18.07 -12.61 -14.88
CA ARG A 206 19.33 -13.23 -14.44
C ARG A 206 19.26 -14.74 -14.65
N PRO A 207 20.21 -15.34 -15.40
CA PRO A 207 20.24 -16.79 -15.59
C PRO A 207 20.20 -17.53 -14.26
N PHE A 208 19.43 -18.62 -14.24
CA PHE A 208 19.35 -19.49 -13.06
C PHE A 208 20.74 -19.98 -12.64
N VAL A 209 21.04 -19.97 -11.35
CA VAL A 209 22.26 -20.57 -10.79
C VAL A 209 21.84 -21.85 -10.07
N ASP A 210 22.51 -22.96 -10.40
CA ASP A 210 22.18 -24.29 -9.87
C ASP A 210 22.19 -24.27 -8.32
N GLY A 211 21.13 -24.78 -7.69
CA GLY A 211 20.91 -24.75 -6.24
C GLY A 211 19.84 -23.75 -5.75
N ASN A 212 19.34 -22.84 -6.60
CA ASN A 212 18.30 -21.87 -6.24
C ASN A 212 16.90 -22.28 -6.71
N GLU A 213 16.55 -23.55 -6.54
CA GLU A 213 15.25 -24.06 -7.00
C GLU A 213 14.11 -23.45 -6.17
N CYS A 214 13.16 -22.81 -6.84
CA CYS A 214 12.07 -22.10 -6.19
C CYS A 214 11.09 -23.10 -5.55
N GLN A 215 11.28 -23.37 -4.25
CA GLN A 215 10.39 -24.23 -3.47
C GLN A 215 8.94 -23.73 -3.49
N TYR A 216 8.74 -22.40 -3.52
CA TYR A 216 7.42 -21.79 -3.67
C TYR A 216 6.71 -22.29 -4.94
N TRP A 217 7.33 -22.17 -6.12
CA TRP A 217 6.67 -22.60 -7.36
C TRP A 217 6.49 -24.11 -7.45
N LYS A 218 7.42 -24.91 -6.93
CA LYS A 218 7.25 -26.36 -6.80
C LYS A 218 6.01 -26.69 -5.95
N TYR A 219 5.90 -26.04 -4.79
CA TYR A 219 4.75 -26.18 -3.88
C TYR A 219 3.45 -25.77 -4.57
N ILE A 220 3.40 -24.63 -5.25
CA ILE A 220 2.22 -24.18 -6.01
C ILE A 220 1.84 -25.22 -7.06
N MET A 221 2.76 -25.62 -7.92
CA MET A 221 2.44 -26.57 -9.00
C MET A 221 1.95 -27.91 -8.47
N CYS A 222 2.57 -28.43 -7.40
CA CYS A 222 2.12 -29.66 -6.75
C CYS A 222 0.74 -29.51 -6.08
N ARG A 223 0.51 -28.41 -5.36
CA ARG A 223 -0.72 -28.18 -4.58
C ARG A 223 -1.96 -28.02 -5.46
N TRP A 224 -1.80 -27.46 -6.66
CA TRP A 224 -2.88 -27.17 -7.61
C TRP A 224 -2.76 -27.99 -8.92
N LYS A 225 -2.06 -29.12 -8.89
CA LYS A 225 -1.80 -29.98 -10.05
C LYS A 225 -3.06 -30.30 -10.88
N ASP A 226 -4.11 -30.75 -10.21
CA ASP A 226 -5.35 -31.17 -10.88
C ASP A 226 -6.08 -29.98 -11.51
N GLN A 227 -6.08 -28.84 -10.82
CA GLN A 227 -6.66 -27.59 -11.33
C GLN A 227 -5.88 -27.07 -12.55
N LEU A 228 -4.54 -27.16 -12.52
CA LEU A 228 -3.70 -26.79 -13.66
C LEU A 228 -3.96 -27.70 -14.87
N GLN A 229 -4.06 -29.02 -14.64
CA GLN A 229 -4.42 -29.98 -15.67
C GLN A 229 -5.79 -29.68 -16.29
N GLN A 230 -6.79 -29.41 -15.46
CA GLN A 230 -8.14 -29.09 -15.93
C GLN A 230 -8.18 -27.75 -16.69
N PHE A 231 -7.53 -26.71 -16.16
CA PHE A 231 -7.59 -25.36 -16.71
C PHE A 231 -6.87 -25.24 -18.05
N TYR A 232 -5.69 -25.85 -18.17
CA TYR A 232 -4.86 -25.77 -19.38
C TYR A 232 -5.02 -26.97 -20.33
N GLY A 233 -5.70 -28.03 -19.91
CA GLY A 233 -5.73 -29.29 -20.67
C GLY A 233 -4.35 -29.98 -20.74
N ALA A 234 -3.46 -29.65 -19.81
CA ALA A 234 -2.06 -30.10 -19.78
C ALA A 234 -1.91 -31.46 -19.08
N ASN A 235 -0.92 -32.24 -19.51
CA ASN A 235 -0.44 -33.37 -18.73
C ASN A 235 0.49 -32.87 -17.62
N THR A 236 0.20 -33.24 -16.38
CA THR A 236 0.93 -32.81 -15.19
C THR A 236 1.70 -33.96 -14.50
N ASN A 237 1.90 -35.08 -15.20
CA ASN A 237 2.55 -36.28 -14.64
C ASN A 237 3.94 -35.98 -14.04
N ASP A 238 4.70 -35.08 -14.64
CA ASP A 238 6.04 -34.68 -14.16
C ASP A 238 6.03 -33.84 -12.87
N ILE A 239 4.88 -33.34 -12.41
CA ILE A 239 4.75 -32.59 -11.15
C ILE A 239 4.82 -33.54 -9.93
N ASP A 240 4.79 -34.86 -10.14
CA ASP A 240 4.75 -35.87 -9.08
C ASP A 240 6.13 -36.43 -8.70
N ASP A 241 7.08 -35.55 -8.42
CA ASP A 241 8.31 -35.96 -7.73
C ASP A 241 8.02 -36.09 -6.23
N GLU A 242 8.41 -37.22 -5.60
CA GLU A 242 8.29 -37.40 -4.14
C GLU A 242 8.93 -36.22 -3.38
N GLU A 243 9.97 -35.62 -3.94
CA GLU A 243 10.61 -34.42 -3.41
C GLU A 243 9.62 -33.24 -3.31
N TRP A 244 8.83 -32.97 -4.36
CA TRP A 244 7.94 -31.80 -4.41
C TRP A 244 6.76 -31.95 -3.45
N LYS A 245 6.25 -33.17 -3.31
CA LYS A 245 5.20 -33.51 -2.34
C LYS A 245 5.64 -33.34 -0.89
N SER A 246 6.94 -33.44 -0.63
CA SER A 246 7.50 -33.29 0.73
C SER A 246 7.69 -31.83 1.16
N ILE A 247 7.57 -30.86 0.24
CA ILE A 247 7.75 -29.43 0.53
C ILE A 247 6.63 -28.94 1.43
N THR A 248 7.00 -28.45 2.62
CA THR A 248 6.05 -27.88 3.58
C THR A 248 5.83 -26.38 3.36
N VAL A 249 4.80 -25.81 3.99
CA VAL A 249 4.58 -24.36 3.96
C VAL A 249 5.73 -23.62 4.66
N GLU A 250 6.28 -24.21 5.72
CA GLU A 250 7.43 -23.69 6.45
C GLU A 250 8.69 -23.62 5.57
N ASP A 251 8.91 -24.64 4.75
CA ASP A 251 10.01 -24.67 3.77
C ASP A 251 9.86 -23.54 2.74
N VAL A 252 8.64 -23.38 2.21
CA VAL A 252 8.31 -22.30 1.27
C VAL A 252 8.56 -20.93 1.89
N VAL A 253 8.06 -20.69 3.10
CA VAL A 253 8.23 -19.41 3.80
C VAL A 253 9.71 -19.13 4.06
N ARG A 254 10.47 -20.14 4.49
CA ARG A 254 11.93 -20.02 4.69
C ARG A 254 12.64 -19.68 3.38
N SER A 255 12.37 -20.41 2.29
CA SER A 255 12.96 -20.18 0.98
C SER A 255 12.66 -18.78 0.44
N LEU A 256 11.43 -18.30 0.60
CA LEU A 256 11.05 -16.94 0.22
C LEU A 256 11.82 -15.90 1.05
N ASN A 257 11.87 -16.06 2.37
CA ASN A 257 12.60 -15.13 3.25
C ASN A 257 14.10 -15.05 2.91
N GLU A 258 14.74 -16.19 2.62
CA GLU A 258 16.15 -16.21 2.21
C GLU A 258 16.39 -15.37 0.95
N ILE A 259 15.45 -15.38 0.01
CA ILE A 259 15.56 -14.63 -1.24
C ILE A 259 15.35 -13.13 -1.01
N TYR A 260 14.34 -12.76 -0.22
CA TYR A 260 14.08 -11.36 0.15
C TYR A 260 15.23 -10.73 0.95
N ILE A 261 15.93 -11.51 1.77
CA ILE A 261 17.08 -11.01 2.54
C ILE A 261 18.33 -10.84 1.65
N CYS A 262 18.43 -11.61 0.56
CA CYS A 262 19.58 -11.60 -0.37
C CYS A 262 19.40 -10.71 -1.61
N SER A 263 18.20 -10.19 -1.87
CA SER A 263 17.83 -9.36 -3.02
C SER A 263 18.03 -7.87 -2.78
#